data_AF-A0A2R6HND7-F1
#
_entry.id   AF-A0A2R6HND7-F1
#
_cell.length_a   1.000
_cell.length_b   1.000
_cell.length_c   1.000
_cell.angle_alpha   90.00
_cell.angle_beta   90.00
_cell.angle_gamma   90.00
#
_symmetry.space_group_name_H-M   'P 1'
#
loop_
_entity.id
_entity.type
_entity.pdbx_description
1 polymer ?
#
loop_
_entity_poly.entity_id
_entity_poly.type
_entity_poly.pdbx_seq_one_letter_code
_entity_poly.pdbx_strand_id
1 'polypeptide(L)'
;MDRAQLPVSLLEAALGVVVILGIALGFALGVPAPPTREPQLDAYAEDAVTLLATEPPQHRNTTRLTEIVASEGAFQREQGTIRDRTDRILPDNVMFRVETPHGAVGIPRPGGITTGTATVTTVEGPVTIRVWYA
;
A
#
# COMPACT_ATOMS: atom_id res chain seq x y z
N MET A 1 65.14 18.42 -11.48
CA MET A 1 63.84 17.73 -11.46
C MET A 1 63.19 18.04 -10.12
N ASP A 2 62.43 19.13 -10.04
CA ASP A 2 61.71 19.51 -8.84
C ASP A 2 60.53 18.55 -8.63
N ARG A 3 60.66 17.66 -7.65
CA ARG A 3 59.51 16.93 -7.14
C ARG A 3 58.77 17.88 -6.20
N ALA A 4 57.70 18.50 -6.67
CA ALA A 4 56.74 19.21 -5.81
C ALA A 4 56.06 18.19 -4.89
N GLN A 5 56.71 17.85 -3.78
CA GLN A 5 56.15 16.97 -2.76
C GLN A 5 55.27 17.82 -1.86
N LEU A 6 53.96 17.71 -2.05
CA LEU A 6 53.01 18.28 -1.10
C LEU A 6 53.23 17.64 0.27
N PRO A 7 53.27 18.44 1.36
CA PRO A 7 53.36 17.89 2.70
C PRO A 7 52.14 16.99 2.95
N VAL A 8 52.38 15.77 3.46
CA VAL A 8 51.34 14.76 3.68
C VAL A 8 50.16 15.30 4.49
N SER A 9 50.44 16.13 5.50
CA SER A 9 49.40 16.78 6.32
C SER A 9 48.48 17.71 5.54
N LEU A 10 48.96 18.36 4.48
CA LEU A 10 48.12 19.19 3.61
C LEU A 10 47.20 18.31 2.75
N LEU A 11 47.68 17.16 2.30
CA LEU A 11 46.88 16.20 1.56
C LEU A 11 45.76 15.61 2.44
N GLU A 12 46.07 15.24 3.69
CA GLU A 12 45.09 14.75 4.65
C GLU A 12 44.02 15.81 4.97
N ALA A 13 44.43 17.07 5.19
CA ALA A 13 43.50 18.16 5.43
C ALA A 13 42.59 18.41 4.22
N ALA A 14 43.16 18.44 3.01
CA ALA A 14 42.39 18.59 1.78
C ALA A 14 41.38 17.44 1.60
N LEU A 15 41.80 16.20 1.87
CA LEU A 15 40.92 15.03 1.81
C LEU A 15 39.80 15.12 2.84
N GLY A 16 40.12 15.51 4.09
CA GLY A 16 39.13 15.73 5.14
C GLY A 16 38.08 16.76 4.74
N VAL A 17 38.51 17.89 4.17
CA VAL A 17 37.60 18.94 3.67
C VAL A 17 36.70 18.40 2.55
N VAL A 18 37.25 17.66 1.58
CA VAL A 18 36.46 17.07 0.48
C VAL A 18 35.43 16.07 1.01
N VAL A 19 35.79 15.23 1.99
CA VAL A 19 34.87 14.27 2.62
C VAL A 19 33.76 14.98 3.37
N ILE A 20 34.10 15.97 4.20
CA ILE A 20 33.12 16.76 4.96
C ILE A 20 32.17 17.48 4.00
N LEU A 21 32.70 18.11 2.94
CA LEU A 21 31.90 18.78 1.93
C LEU A 21 31.00 17.80 1.19
N GLY A 22 31.50 16.61 0.84
CA GLY A 22 30.71 15.55 0.22
C GLY A 22 29.53 15.09 1.10
N ILE A 23 29.77 14.90 2.39
CA ILE A 23 28.72 14.56 3.36
C ILE A 23 27.71 15.71 3.49
N ALA A 24 28.19 16.95 3.62
CA ALA A 24 27.34 18.13 3.72
C ALA A 24 26.47 18.32 2.46
N LEU A 25 27.03 18.10 1.27
CA LEU A 25 26.27 18.10 0.02
C LEU A 25 25.25 16.97 -0.03
N GLY A 26 25.59 15.78 0.47
CA GLY A 26 24.64 14.66 0.58
C GLY A 26 23.41 15.02 1.41
N PHE A 27 23.59 15.72 2.54
CA PHE A 27 22.48 16.23 3.35
C PHE A 27 21.77 17.43 2.71
N ALA A 28 22.51 18.36 2.09
CA ALA A 28 21.95 19.58 1.51
C ALA A 28 21.11 19.30 0.25
N LEU A 29 21.56 18.36 -0.59
CA LEU A 29 20.85 17.93 -1.80
C LEU A 29 19.80 16.86 -1.48
N GLY A 30 20.00 16.10 -0.40
CA GLY A 30 19.16 14.98 -0.02
C GLY A 30 19.27 13.80 -0.98
N VAL A 31 18.55 12.72 -0.64
CA VAL A 31 18.31 11.59 -1.54
C VAL A 31 16.86 11.68 -2.05
N PRO A 32 16.59 11.37 -3.33
CA PRO A 32 15.23 11.26 -3.83
C PRO A 32 14.43 10.28 -2.95
N ALA A 33 13.27 10.72 -2.46
CA ALA A 33 12.39 9.83 -1.73
C ALA A 33 11.94 8.69 -2.66
N PRO A 34 11.97 7.43 -2.21
CA PRO A 34 11.40 6.33 -2.99
C PRO A 34 9.92 6.60 -3.26
N PRO A 35 9.36 6.14 -4.40
CA PRO A 35 7.93 6.23 -4.64
C PRO A 35 7.18 5.35 -3.63
N THR A 36 6.62 5.96 -2.59
CA THR A 36 5.94 5.23 -1.49
C THR A 36 4.44 5.03 -1.71
N ARG A 37 3.85 5.67 -2.73
CA ARG A 37 2.39 5.66 -2.93
C ARG A 37 1.82 4.26 -3.16
N GLU A 38 2.43 3.50 -4.07
CA GLU A 38 1.97 2.14 -4.40
C GLU A 38 2.18 1.17 -3.23
N PRO A 39 3.38 1.10 -2.60
CA PRO A 39 3.56 0.31 -1.36
C PRO A 39 2.59 0.67 -0.24
N GLN A 40 2.24 1.95 -0.10
CA GLN A 40 1.28 2.40 0.92
C GLN A 40 -0.14 1.97 0.60
N LEU A 41 -0.55 2.05 -0.67
CA LEU A 41 -1.87 1.57 -1.10
C LEU A 41 -1.98 0.05 -0.95
N ASP A 42 -0.92 -0.71 -1.25
CA ASP A 42 -0.89 -2.15 -1.00
C ASP A 42 -1.06 -2.47 0.49
N ALA A 43 -0.37 -1.74 1.37
CA ALA A 43 -0.53 -1.89 2.82
C ALA A 43 -1.97 -1.61 3.27
N TYR A 44 -2.62 -0.55 2.75
CA TYR A 44 -4.03 -0.28 3.06
C TYR A 44 -4.97 -1.38 2.56
N ALA A 45 -4.71 -1.93 1.38
CA ALA A 45 -5.51 -3.04 0.86
C ALA A 45 -5.33 -4.31 1.72
N GLU A 46 -4.09 -4.61 2.13
CA GLU A 46 -3.75 -5.77 2.94
C GLU A 46 -4.33 -5.70 4.36
N ASP A 47 -4.24 -4.52 5.00
CA ASP A 47 -4.88 -4.27 6.30
C ASP A 47 -6.39 -4.43 6.21
N ALA A 48 -7.03 -3.88 5.16
CA ALA A 48 -8.46 -4.01 4.96
C ALA A 48 -8.90 -5.46 4.75
N VAL A 49 -8.15 -6.22 3.94
CA VAL A 49 -8.38 -7.66 3.76
C VAL A 49 -8.24 -8.40 5.09
N THR A 50 -7.18 -8.11 5.85
CA THR A 50 -6.89 -8.78 7.12
C THR A 50 -7.99 -8.53 8.15
N LEU A 51 -8.45 -7.29 8.30
CA LEU A 51 -9.53 -6.93 9.21
C LEU A 51 -10.84 -7.59 8.78
N LEU A 52 -11.19 -7.56 7.49
CA LEU A 52 -12.42 -8.20 7.00
C LEU A 52 -12.37 -9.73 7.08
N ALA A 53 -11.21 -10.34 6.90
CA ALA A 53 -11.01 -11.79 7.02
C ALA A 53 -11.07 -12.29 8.47
N THR A 54 -10.78 -11.44 9.45
CA THR A 54 -10.81 -11.78 10.87
C THR A 54 -12.14 -11.42 11.55
N GLU A 55 -13.00 -10.66 10.86
CA GLU A 55 -14.31 -10.29 11.38
C GLU A 55 -15.30 -11.46 11.43
N PRO A 56 -16.07 -11.60 12.53
CA PRO A 56 -17.11 -12.59 12.62
C PRO A 56 -18.17 -12.37 11.53
N PRO A 57 -18.79 -13.46 11.03
CA PRO A 57 -19.91 -13.38 10.10
C PRO A 57 -21.05 -12.54 10.69
N GLN A 58 -21.92 -11.99 9.82
CA GLN A 58 -23.20 -11.48 10.30
C GLN A 58 -24.21 -12.61 10.50
N HIS A 59 -24.11 -13.68 9.70
CA HIS A 59 -25.02 -14.81 9.79
C HIS A 59 -24.29 -16.12 10.10
N ARG A 60 -24.14 -17.02 9.12
CA ARG A 60 -23.81 -18.44 9.38
C ARG A 60 -22.41 -18.90 8.95
N ASN A 61 -21.62 -18.03 8.32
CA ASN A 61 -20.32 -18.44 7.75
C ASN A 61 -19.17 -18.26 8.72
N THR A 62 -17.96 -18.73 8.38
CA THR A 62 -16.80 -18.62 9.30
C THR A 62 -16.34 -17.17 9.47
N THR A 63 -16.46 -16.35 8.42
CA THR A 63 -16.04 -14.95 8.40
C THR A 63 -16.96 -14.13 7.50
N ARG A 64 -16.94 -12.81 7.66
CA ARG A 64 -17.74 -11.89 6.83
C ARG A 64 -17.37 -11.97 5.34
N LEU A 65 -16.09 -12.21 5.02
CA LEU A 65 -15.65 -12.41 3.63
C LEU A 65 -16.16 -13.74 3.05
N THR A 66 -16.17 -14.82 3.82
CA THR A 66 -16.72 -16.10 3.34
C THR A 66 -18.23 -15.98 3.05
N GLU A 67 -18.96 -15.12 3.77
CA GLU A 67 -20.37 -14.92 3.52
C GLU A 67 -20.66 -14.23 2.17
N ILE A 68 -19.88 -13.21 1.81
CA ILE A 68 -20.12 -12.46 0.55
C ILE A 68 -19.77 -13.28 -0.69
N VAL A 69 -18.87 -14.27 -0.59
CA VAL A 69 -18.51 -15.16 -1.71
C VAL A 69 -19.30 -16.46 -1.74
N ALA A 70 -20.10 -16.79 -0.72
CA ALA A 70 -20.82 -18.07 -0.65
C ALA A 70 -21.88 -18.24 -1.75
N SER A 71 -22.56 -17.15 -2.16
CA SER A 71 -23.55 -17.19 -3.24
C SER A 71 -23.93 -15.78 -3.71
N GLU A 72 -24.52 -15.67 -4.89
CA GLU A 72 -25.05 -14.40 -5.41
C GLU A 72 -26.11 -13.77 -4.50
N GLY A 73 -27.02 -14.57 -3.92
CA GLY A 73 -28.03 -14.07 -2.99
C GLY A 73 -27.43 -13.58 -1.65
N ALA A 74 -26.32 -14.18 -1.21
CA ALA A 74 -25.58 -13.68 -0.05
C ALA A 74 -24.85 -12.37 -0.39
N PHE A 75 -24.24 -12.30 -1.58
CA PHE A 75 -23.60 -11.08 -2.08
C PHE A 75 -24.57 -9.89 -2.07
N GLN A 76 -25.75 -10.04 -2.68
CA GLN A 76 -26.74 -8.98 -2.79
C GLN A 76 -27.25 -8.48 -1.42
N ARG A 77 -27.28 -9.37 -0.42
CA ARG A 77 -27.68 -9.03 0.96
C ARG A 77 -26.57 -8.31 1.72
N GLU A 78 -25.33 -8.77 1.60
CA GLU A 78 -24.20 -8.29 2.41
C GLU A 78 -23.43 -7.11 1.79
N GLN A 79 -23.62 -6.82 0.49
CA GLN A 79 -22.84 -5.81 -0.23
C GLN A 79 -22.85 -4.43 0.44
N GLY A 80 -23.99 -4.00 1.01
CA GLY A 80 -24.11 -2.71 1.69
C GLY A 80 -23.27 -2.68 2.97
N THR A 81 -23.37 -3.73 3.78
CA THR A 81 -22.62 -3.85 5.02
C THR A 81 -21.11 -3.94 4.77
N ILE A 82 -20.68 -4.68 3.74
CA ILE A 82 -19.27 -4.73 3.35
C ILE A 82 -18.80 -3.34 2.91
N ARG A 83 -19.59 -2.64 2.09
CA ARG A 83 -19.25 -1.27 1.66
C ARG A 83 -19.01 -0.36 2.86
N ASP A 84 -19.98 -0.27 3.76
CA ASP A 84 -19.93 0.62 4.92
C ASP A 84 -18.80 0.26 5.88
N ARG A 85 -18.42 -1.02 5.92
CA ARG A 85 -17.33 -1.48 6.77
C ARG A 85 -15.97 -1.17 6.16
N THR A 86 -15.78 -1.42 4.87
CA THR A 86 -14.55 -1.07 4.16
C THR A 86 -14.32 0.44 4.20
N ASP A 87 -15.37 1.24 4.05
CA ASP A 87 -15.32 2.71 4.15
C ASP A 87 -14.83 3.18 5.53
N ARG A 88 -15.19 2.49 6.61
CA ARG A 88 -14.73 2.79 7.98
C ARG A 88 -13.33 2.30 8.31
N ILE A 89 -12.84 1.30 7.58
CA ILE A 89 -11.50 0.74 7.80
C ILE A 89 -10.45 1.57 7.06
N LEU A 90 -10.78 2.00 5.85
CA LEU A 90 -9.87 2.75 5.01
C LEU A 90 -9.82 4.22 5.40
N PRO A 91 -8.69 4.91 5.15
CA PRO A 91 -8.60 6.35 5.30
C PRO A 91 -9.55 7.11 4.35
N ASP A 92 -10.07 8.26 4.79
CA ASP A 92 -11.04 9.08 4.04
C ASP A 92 -10.58 9.53 2.63
N ASN A 93 -9.26 9.58 2.40
CA ASN A 93 -8.67 9.98 1.12
C ASN A 93 -8.50 8.82 0.13
N VAL A 94 -8.99 7.62 0.48
CA VAL A 94 -8.82 6.40 -0.29
C VAL A 94 -10.18 5.91 -0.79
N MET A 95 -10.27 5.72 -2.10
CA MET A 95 -11.37 5.04 -2.77
C MET A 95 -11.09 3.55 -2.88
N PHE A 96 -12.13 2.73 -2.92
CA PHE A 96 -11.97 1.27 -2.96
C PHE A 96 -12.94 0.57 -3.90
N ARG A 97 -12.54 -0.65 -4.27
CA ARG A 97 -13.39 -1.66 -4.92
C ARG A 97 -13.09 -3.04 -4.36
N VAL A 98 -14.12 -3.70 -3.84
CA VAL A 98 -14.09 -5.10 -3.44
C VAL A 98 -14.69 -5.92 -4.58
N GLU A 99 -13.96 -6.89 -5.10
CA GLU A 99 -14.41 -7.79 -6.15
C GLU A 99 -14.51 -9.22 -5.62
N THR A 100 -15.60 -9.87 -5.99
CA THR A 100 -15.91 -11.25 -5.69
C THR A 100 -16.33 -11.97 -6.98
N PRO A 101 -16.44 -13.31 -6.99
CA PRO A 101 -16.96 -14.04 -8.15
C PRO A 101 -18.41 -13.65 -8.52
N HIS A 102 -19.17 -13.11 -7.56
CA HIS A 102 -20.61 -12.81 -7.73
C HIS A 102 -20.89 -11.33 -8.00
N GLY A 103 -19.88 -10.45 -7.91
CA GLY A 103 -20.08 -9.03 -8.14
C GLY A 103 -18.96 -8.15 -7.60
N ALA A 104 -19.20 -6.84 -7.59
CA ALA A 104 -18.26 -5.88 -7.04
C ALA A 104 -18.98 -4.81 -6.21
N VAL A 105 -18.30 -4.35 -5.16
CA VAL A 105 -18.77 -3.32 -4.22
C VAL A 105 -17.76 -2.18 -4.21
N GLY A 106 -18.24 -0.93 -4.14
CA GLY A 106 -17.40 0.26 -4.07
C GLY A 106 -17.54 1.15 -5.30
N ILE A 107 -16.45 1.82 -5.69
CA ILE A 107 -16.44 2.73 -6.84
C ILE A 107 -15.78 2.03 -8.04
N PRO A 108 -16.29 2.20 -9.28
CA PRO A 108 -15.59 1.71 -10.46
C PRO A 108 -14.22 2.38 -10.58
N ARG A 109 -13.17 1.58 -10.67
CA ARG A 109 -11.79 2.07 -10.80
C ARG A 109 -11.60 2.88 -12.09
N PRO A 110 -11.09 4.13 -12.01
CA PRO A 110 -10.60 4.88 -13.17
C PRO A 110 -9.36 4.21 -13.82
N GLY A 111 -9.25 4.28 -15.14
CA GLY A 111 -8.08 3.77 -15.85
C GLY A 111 -6.81 4.58 -15.57
N GLY A 112 -5.65 3.92 -15.50
CA GLY A 112 -4.34 4.60 -15.46
C GLY A 112 -3.89 5.14 -14.09
N ILE A 113 -4.64 4.90 -13.02
CA ILE A 113 -4.26 5.33 -11.66
C ILE A 113 -3.46 4.25 -10.91
N THR A 114 -2.50 4.70 -10.09
CA THR A 114 -1.81 3.83 -9.13
C THR A 114 -2.83 3.22 -8.18
N THR A 115 -2.79 1.90 -8.03
CA THR A 115 -3.79 1.14 -7.29
C THR A 115 -3.07 0.11 -6.44
N GLY A 116 -3.33 0.10 -5.14
CA GLY A 116 -2.92 -0.99 -4.27
C GLY A 116 -3.90 -2.15 -4.39
N THR A 117 -3.42 -3.38 -4.32
CA THR A 117 -4.26 -4.58 -4.46
C THR A 117 -3.89 -5.64 -3.44
N ALA A 118 -4.90 -6.17 -2.76
CA ALA A 118 -4.75 -7.35 -1.92
C ALA A 118 -5.83 -8.38 -2.27
N THR A 119 -5.44 -9.64 -2.32
CA THR A 119 -6.36 -10.76 -2.60
C THR A 119 -6.27 -11.78 -1.48
N VAL A 120 -7.43 -12.16 -0.94
CA VAL A 120 -7.55 -13.30 -0.02
C VAL A 120 -8.36 -14.40 -0.68
N THR A 121 -7.82 -15.62 -0.63
CA THR A 121 -8.54 -16.81 -1.07
C THR A 121 -9.29 -17.38 0.12
N THR A 122 -10.63 -17.32 0.08
CA THR A 122 -11.48 -18.01 1.05
C THR A 122 -11.81 -19.42 0.54
N VAL A 123 -12.48 -20.22 1.38
CA VAL A 123 -12.97 -21.55 0.99
C VAL A 123 -13.96 -21.48 -0.19
N GLU A 124 -14.76 -20.41 -0.27
CA GLU A 124 -15.83 -20.24 -1.26
C GLU A 124 -15.37 -19.45 -2.50
N GLY A 125 -14.16 -18.89 -2.49
CA GLY A 125 -13.59 -18.17 -3.62
C GLY A 125 -12.71 -16.98 -3.22
N PRO A 126 -12.05 -16.35 -4.21
CA PRO A 126 -11.19 -15.21 -3.97
C PRO A 126 -12.00 -13.93 -3.74
N VAL A 127 -11.52 -13.09 -2.82
CA VAL A 127 -11.96 -11.70 -2.67
C VAL A 127 -10.75 -10.81 -2.96
N THR A 128 -10.91 -9.87 -3.88
CA THR A 128 -9.86 -8.90 -4.22
C THR A 128 -10.29 -7.51 -3.78
N ILE A 129 -9.48 -6.84 -2.96
CA ILE A 129 -9.68 -5.44 -2.57
C ILE A 129 -8.66 -4.61 -3.32
N ARG A 130 -9.16 -3.61 -4.04
CA ARG A 130 -8.36 -2.60 -4.72
C ARG A 130 -8.61 -1.24 -4.11
N VAL A 131 -7.55 -0.47 -3.92
CA VAL A 131 -7.61 0.86 -3.32
C VAL A 131 -6.78 1.86 -4.11
N TRP A 132 -7.24 3.10 -4.19
CA TRP A 132 -6.54 4.19 -4.87
C TRP A 132 -6.89 5.51 -4.19
N TYR A 133 -6.05 6.53 -4.35
CA TYR A 133 -6.37 7.86 -3.84
C TYR A 133 -7.52 8.50 -4.62
N ALA A 134 -8.38 9.23 -3.92
CA ALA A 134 -9.51 9.96 -4.48
C ALA A 134 -9.11 11.03 -5.51
#